data_AF-A0A2S6A0H6-F1
#
_entry.id   AF-A0A2S6A0H6-F1
#
_cell.length_a   1.000
_cell.length_b   1.000
_cell.length_c   1.000
_cell.angle_alpha   90.00
_cell.angle_beta   90.00
_cell.angle_gamma   90.00
#
_symmetry.space_group_name_H-M   'P 1'
#
loop_
_entity.id
_entity.type
_entity.pdbx_description
1 polymer ?
#
loop_
_entity_poly.entity_id
_entity_poly.type
_entity_poly.pdbx_seq_one_letter_code
_entity_poly.pdbx_strand_id
1 'polypeptide(L)'
;MPIPETGQHLARELYAAATGSGAEVFEIAEDTARNLAAACDRLVEDLHAARSSGAVPTAVRGFGELASGRSLARGFSRKGGEFLDTVLSFQQTALLFKAAYLAAGKHFDEAEAANRAALALIRPEPGV
;
A
#
# COMPACT_ATOMS: atom_id res chain seq x y z
N MET A 1 -3.75 4.29 -14.18
CA MET A 1 -3.39 2.89 -14.51
C MET A 1 -3.91 2.00 -13.39
N PRO A 2 -4.08 0.67 -13.58
CA PRO A 2 -4.32 -0.21 -12.45
C PRO A 2 -3.11 -0.13 -11.49
N ILE A 3 -3.38 -0.12 -10.18
CA ILE A 3 -2.34 -0.16 -9.14
C ILE A 3 -1.54 -1.46 -9.35
N PRO A 4 -0.19 -1.41 -9.28
CA PRO A 4 0.64 -2.61 -9.42
C PRO A 4 0.22 -3.75 -8.48
N GLU A 5 0.42 -5.01 -8.89
CA GLU A 5 0.35 -6.14 -7.96
C GLU A 5 1.70 -6.24 -7.25
N THR A 6 1.69 -6.03 -5.93
CA THR A 6 2.86 -6.07 -5.04
C THR A 6 2.63 -7.04 -3.88
N GLY A 7 1.74 -8.02 -4.04
CA GLY A 7 1.36 -8.98 -3.00
C GLY A 7 -0.01 -8.74 -2.36
N GLN A 8 -0.86 -7.85 -2.91
CA GLN A 8 -2.22 -7.68 -2.42
C GLN A 8 -3.05 -8.95 -2.53
N HIS A 9 -2.81 -9.77 -3.56
CA HIS A 9 -3.53 -11.04 -3.71
C HIS A 9 -3.18 -12.00 -2.57
N LEU A 10 -1.89 -12.23 -2.34
CA LEU A 10 -1.40 -13.08 -1.24
C LEU A 10 -1.89 -12.60 0.13
N ALA A 11 -1.84 -11.29 0.38
CA ALA A 11 -2.29 -10.73 1.65
C ALA A 11 -3.80 -10.95 1.89
N ARG A 12 -4.63 -10.89 0.83
CA ARG A 12 -6.08 -11.20 0.92
C ARG A 12 -6.33 -12.67 1.19
N GLU A 13 -5.60 -13.57 0.54
CA GLU A 13 -5.69 -15.01 0.80
C GLU A 13 -5.31 -15.34 2.25
N LEU A 14 -4.24 -14.72 2.74
CA LEU A 14 -3.81 -14.89 4.14
C LEU A 14 -4.86 -14.35 5.13
N TYR A 15 -5.48 -13.20 4.84
CA TYR A 15 -6.59 -12.68 5.65
C TYR A 15 -7.81 -13.59 5.64
N ALA A 16 -8.13 -14.18 4.48
CA ALA A 16 -9.22 -15.15 4.37
C ALA A 16 -8.93 -16.41 5.21
N ALA A 17 -7.71 -16.94 5.13
CA ALA A 17 -7.25 -18.07 5.95
C ALA A 17 -7.30 -17.75 7.46
N ALA A 18 -6.93 -16.53 7.85
CA ALA A 18 -6.94 -16.07 9.24
C ALA A 18 -8.35 -15.86 9.81
N THR A 19 -9.32 -15.52 8.97
CA THR A 19 -10.72 -15.29 9.37
C THR A 19 -11.61 -16.53 9.25
N GLY A 20 -11.04 -17.67 8.86
CA GLY A 20 -11.78 -18.92 8.65
C GLY A 20 -12.65 -18.94 7.39
N SER A 21 -12.42 -18.01 6.46
CA SER A 21 -13.09 -17.95 5.15
C SER A 21 -12.27 -18.58 4.02
N GLY A 22 -11.02 -18.97 4.30
CA GLY A 22 -10.10 -19.63 3.38
C GLY A 22 -10.12 -21.16 3.47
N ALA A 23 -9.32 -21.81 2.61
CA ALA A 23 -9.22 -23.27 2.54
C ALA A 23 -8.41 -23.89 3.70
N GLU A 24 -7.48 -23.12 4.28
CA GLU A 24 -6.65 -23.50 5.42
C GLU A 24 -6.80 -22.48 6.55
N VAL A 25 -6.59 -22.92 7.79
CA VAL A 25 -6.61 -22.06 8.97
C VAL A 25 -5.22 -21.52 9.23
N PHE A 26 -5.10 -20.19 9.28
CA PHE A 26 -3.86 -19.51 9.65
C PHE A 26 -4.01 -18.88 11.04
N GLU A 27 -3.30 -19.43 12.03
CA GLU A 27 -3.24 -18.93 13.40
C GLU A 27 -1.78 -18.71 13.83
N ILE A 28 -1.56 -17.64 14.61
CA ILE A 28 -0.26 -17.33 15.22
C ILE A 28 -0.45 -16.87 16.66
N ALA A 29 0.61 -16.89 17.46
CA ALA A 29 0.57 -16.38 18.83
C ALA A 29 0.22 -14.88 18.86
N GLU A 30 -0.57 -14.46 19.85
CA GLU A 30 -1.07 -13.09 19.99
C GLU A 30 0.06 -12.04 19.99
N ASP A 31 1.11 -12.26 20.79
CA ASP A 31 2.26 -11.35 20.85
C ASP A 31 2.99 -11.26 19.49
N THR A 32 3.09 -12.37 18.77
CA THR A 32 3.68 -12.40 17.43
C THR A 32 2.83 -11.60 16.44
N ALA A 33 1.50 -11.74 16.49
CA ALA A 33 0.58 -10.97 15.67
C ALA A 33 0.74 -9.46 15.91
N ARG A 34 0.79 -9.03 17.17
CA ARG A 34 0.98 -7.61 17.53
C ARG A 34 2.33 -7.07 17.03
N ASN A 35 3.40 -7.85 17.18
CA ASN A 35 4.73 -7.44 16.72
C ASN A 35 4.79 -7.29 15.19
N LEU A 36 4.18 -8.23 14.45
CA LEU A 36 4.09 -8.15 12.99
C LEU A 36 3.21 -6.98 12.54
N ALA A 37 2.07 -6.76 13.21
CA ALA A 37 1.20 -5.61 12.95
C ALA A 37 1.94 -4.27 13.15
N ALA A 38 2.73 -4.16 14.23
CA ALA A 38 3.54 -2.97 14.49
C ALA A 38 4.65 -2.76 13.44
N ALA A 39 5.21 -3.83 12.88
CA ALA A 39 6.15 -3.74 11.76
C ALA A 39 5.46 -3.23 10.49
N CYS A 40 4.23 -3.67 10.21
CA CYS A 40 3.43 -3.16 9.11
C CYS A 40 3.10 -1.66 9.30
N ASP A 41 2.78 -1.22 10.52
CA ASP A 41 2.52 0.20 10.81
C ASP A 41 3.73 1.08 10.49
N ARG A 42 4.93 0.69 10.95
CA ARG A 42 6.17 1.41 10.62
C ARG A 42 6.42 1.48 9.11
N LEU A 43 6.19 0.39 8.39
CA LEU A 43 6.33 0.38 6.93
C LEU A 43 5.35 1.35 6.25
N VAL A 44 4.09 1.41 6.71
CA VAL A 44 3.09 2.35 6.18
C VAL A 44 3.52 3.80 6.43
N GLU A 45 4.04 4.09 7.63
CA GLU A 45 4.57 5.41 8.00
C GLU A 45 5.77 5.80 7.13
N ASP A 46 6.74 4.91 6.93
CA ASP A 46 7.92 5.15 6.10
C ASP A 46 7.54 5.41 4.63
N LEU A 47 6.60 4.63 4.10
CA LEU A 47 6.07 4.82 2.76
C LEU A 47 5.28 6.13 2.63
N HIS A 48 4.54 6.51 3.67
CA HIS A 48 3.84 7.79 3.72
C HIS A 48 4.84 8.96 3.74
N ALA A 49 5.91 8.85 4.52
CA ALA A 49 7.00 9.82 4.55
C ALA A 49 7.67 9.94 3.18
N ALA A 50 7.96 8.81 2.52
CA ALA A 50 8.51 8.79 1.17
C ALA A 50 7.61 9.53 0.17
N ARG A 51 6.28 9.33 0.25
CA ARG A 51 5.28 10.01 -0.60
C ARG A 51 5.19 11.52 -0.31
N SER A 52 5.23 11.90 0.96
CA SER A 52 4.99 13.28 1.42
C SER A 52 6.23 14.17 1.37
N SER A 53 7.43 13.59 1.36
CA SER A 53 8.71 14.31 1.35
C SER A 53 8.96 15.19 0.11
N GLY A 54 8.05 15.23 -0.87
CA GLY A 54 8.12 16.13 -2.03
C GLY A 54 9.28 15.85 -2.99
N ALA A 55 10.05 14.77 -2.75
CA ALA A 55 11.24 14.42 -3.51
C ALA A 55 10.93 13.78 -4.89
N VAL A 56 9.66 13.56 -5.21
CA VAL A 56 9.22 13.00 -6.50
C VAL A 56 8.71 14.15 -7.36
N PRO A 57 9.51 14.67 -8.31
CA PRO A 57 9.07 15.78 -9.12
C PRO A 57 8.07 15.26 -10.17
N THR A 58 6.79 15.29 -9.82
CA THR A 58 5.67 15.02 -10.74
C THR A 58 5.48 16.15 -11.76
N ALA A 59 6.07 17.32 -11.50
CA ALA A 59 6.16 18.45 -12.41
C ALA A 59 7.62 18.87 -12.59
N VAL A 60 8.33 18.28 -13.58
CA VAL A 60 9.73 18.62 -13.84
C VAL A 60 9.83 19.86 -14.72
N ARG A 61 10.50 20.91 -14.21
CA ARG A 61 10.92 22.09 -14.98
C ARG A 61 12.44 22.04 -15.17
N GLY A 62 12.95 22.66 -16.23
CA GLY A 62 14.40 22.81 -16.45
C GLY A 62 14.99 22.08 -17.67
N PHE A 63 14.19 21.29 -18.41
CA PHE A 63 14.66 20.66 -19.66
C PHE A 63 14.58 21.58 -20.90
N GLY A 64 14.08 22.81 -20.75
CA GLY A 64 13.90 23.79 -21.84
C GLY A 64 12.70 23.52 -22.74
N GLU A 65 12.38 24.49 -23.61
CA GLU A 65 11.17 24.48 -24.48
C GLU A 65 11.38 23.83 -25.86
N LEU A 66 12.49 23.14 -26.08
CA LEU A 66 12.68 22.36 -27.30
C LEU A 66 11.83 21.07 -27.25
N ALA A 67 11.58 20.46 -28.41
CA ALA A 67 10.77 19.24 -28.48
C ALA A 67 11.35 18.09 -27.62
N SER A 68 12.67 17.96 -27.58
CA SER A 68 13.39 17.02 -26.70
C SER A 68 13.20 17.35 -25.22
N GLY A 69 13.24 18.63 -24.86
CA GLY A 69 13.03 19.10 -23.48
C GLY A 69 11.61 18.82 -22.96
N ARG A 70 10.60 19.08 -23.78
CA ARG A 70 9.20 18.71 -23.47
C ARG A 70 9.00 17.21 -23.34
N SER A 71 9.67 16.41 -24.15
CA SER A 71 9.60 14.94 -24.07
C SER A 71 10.18 14.42 -22.75
N LEU A 72 11.34 14.94 -22.34
CA LEU A 72 11.96 14.61 -21.04
C LEU A 72 11.07 14.98 -19.87
N ALA A 73 10.52 16.21 -19.85
CA ALA A 73 9.61 16.64 -18.79
C ALA A 73 8.42 15.69 -18.62
N ARG A 74 7.77 15.30 -19.73
CA ARG A 74 6.66 14.31 -19.71
C ARG A 74 7.12 12.94 -19.22
N GLY A 75 8.28 12.47 -19.66
CA GLY A 75 8.83 11.17 -19.27
C GLY A 75 9.11 11.09 -17.77
N PHE A 76 9.71 12.13 -17.18
CA PHE A 76 9.95 12.18 -15.74
C PHE A 76 8.65 12.34 -14.93
N SER A 77 7.73 13.20 -15.38
CA SER A 77 6.41 13.32 -14.74
C SER A 77 5.67 11.98 -14.70
N ARG A 78 5.71 11.21 -15.81
CA ARG A 78 5.13 9.87 -15.85
C ARG A 78 5.79 8.91 -14.85
N LYS A 79 7.13 8.89 -14.80
CA LYS A 79 7.87 8.07 -13.82
C LYS A 79 7.55 8.47 -12.37
N GLY A 80 7.34 9.76 -12.12
CA GLY A 80 6.89 10.25 -10.82
C GLY A 80 5.52 9.69 -10.44
N GLY A 81 4.57 9.67 -11.39
CA GLY A 81 3.27 9.01 -11.21
C GLY A 81 3.40 7.51 -10.94
N GLU A 82 4.19 6.78 -11.74
CA GLU A 82 4.46 5.34 -11.55
C GLU A 82 5.06 5.03 -10.16
N PHE A 83 5.97 5.88 -9.67
CA PHE A 83 6.52 5.76 -8.33
C PHE A 83 5.44 5.93 -7.26
N LEU A 84 4.60 6.96 -7.36
CA LEU A 84 3.52 7.20 -6.40
C LEU A 84 2.50 6.05 -6.39
N ASP A 85 2.14 5.53 -7.57
CA ASP A 85 1.26 4.37 -7.70
C ASP A 85 1.88 3.13 -7.02
N THR A 86 3.19 2.92 -7.19
CA THR A 86 3.92 1.81 -6.54
C THR A 86 3.99 1.97 -5.03
N VAL A 87 4.25 3.18 -4.51
CA VAL A 87 4.27 3.44 -3.06
C VAL A 87 2.89 3.20 -2.45
N LEU A 88 1.82 3.68 -3.10
CA LEU A 88 0.44 3.43 -2.69
C LEU A 88 0.10 1.93 -2.67
N SER A 89 0.57 1.19 -3.68
CA SER A 89 0.45 -0.26 -3.76
C SER A 89 1.05 -0.96 -2.54
N PHE A 90 2.29 -0.59 -2.17
CA PHE A 90 2.94 -1.16 -0.99
C PHE A 90 2.26 -0.78 0.32
N GLN A 91 1.73 0.45 0.45
CA GLN A 91 0.96 0.84 1.62
C GLN A 91 -0.30 -0.01 1.78
N GLN A 92 -1.02 -0.25 0.67
CA GLN A 92 -2.16 -1.15 0.67
C GLN A 92 -1.76 -2.57 1.09
N THR A 93 -0.72 -3.14 0.47
CA THR A 93 -0.24 -4.48 0.80
C THR A 93 0.14 -4.60 2.28
N ALA A 94 0.83 -3.62 2.84
CA ALA A 94 1.22 -3.60 4.25
C ALA A 94 0.00 -3.60 5.19
N LEU A 95 -1.03 -2.81 4.89
CA LEU A 95 -2.28 -2.81 5.67
C LEU A 95 -3.07 -4.13 5.55
N LEU A 96 -3.06 -4.77 4.38
CA LEU A 96 -3.68 -6.09 4.22
C LEU A 96 -2.93 -7.17 5.02
N PHE A 97 -1.61 -7.14 5.03
CA PHE A 97 -0.82 -8.05 5.88
C PHE A 97 -1.04 -7.79 7.36
N LYS A 98 -1.11 -6.51 7.78
CA LYS A 98 -1.49 -6.15 9.16
C LYS A 98 -2.83 -6.79 9.54
N ALA A 99 -3.84 -6.66 8.68
CA ALA A 99 -5.15 -7.27 8.90
C ALA A 99 -5.04 -8.80 9.04
N ALA A 100 -4.31 -9.46 8.15
CA ALA A 100 -4.09 -10.91 8.20
C ALA A 100 -3.41 -11.37 9.49
N TYR A 101 -2.34 -10.70 9.92
CA TYR A 101 -1.63 -11.05 11.15
C TYR A 101 -2.49 -10.82 12.39
N LEU A 102 -3.21 -9.71 12.47
CA LEU A 102 -4.12 -9.43 13.58
C LEU A 102 -5.26 -10.45 13.66
N ALA A 103 -5.87 -10.81 12.52
CA ALA A 103 -6.90 -11.84 12.49
C ALA A 103 -6.35 -13.20 12.95
N ALA A 104 -5.14 -13.57 12.51
CA ALA A 104 -4.49 -14.82 12.90
C ALA A 104 -4.12 -14.87 14.39
N GLY A 105 -3.92 -13.70 15.02
CA GLY A 105 -3.75 -13.53 16.46
C GLY A 105 -5.07 -13.28 17.23
N LYS A 106 -6.23 -13.45 16.59
CA LYS A 106 -7.58 -13.25 17.18
C LYS A 106 -7.92 -11.80 17.57
N HIS A 107 -7.24 -10.83 16.99
CA HIS A 107 -7.52 -9.39 17.11
C HIS A 107 -8.48 -8.89 16.02
N PHE A 108 -9.67 -9.47 15.93
CA PHE A 108 -10.58 -9.27 14.80
C PHE A 108 -11.02 -7.80 14.59
N ASP A 109 -11.25 -7.04 15.66
CA ASP A 109 -11.65 -5.63 15.53
C ASP A 109 -10.55 -4.76 14.91
N GLU A 110 -9.31 -4.95 15.36
CA GLU A 110 -8.13 -4.25 14.83
C GLU A 110 -7.82 -4.73 13.40
N ALA A 111 -8.00 -6.02 13.13
CA ALA A 111 -7.82 -6.62 11.81
C ALA A 111 -8.78 -6.03 10.77
N GLU A 112 -10.06 -5.93 11.13
CA GLU A 112 -11.09 -5.37 10.25
C GLU A 112 -10.88 -3.85 10.05
N ALA A 113 -10.43 -3.13 11.08
CA ALA A 113 -10.03 -1.73 10.93
C ALA A 113 -8.88 -1.56 9.92
N ALA A 114 -7.84 -2.40 9.99
CA ALA A 114 -6.73 -2.40 9.05
C ALA A 114 -7.17 -2.75 7.62
N ASN A 115 -8.05 -3.75 7.46
CA ASN A 115 -8.62 -4.12 6.17
C ASN A 115 -9.42 -2.97 5.54
N ARG A 116 -10.27 -2.30 6.32
CA ARG A 116 -10.99 -1.10 5.84
C ARG A 116 -10.04 0.03 5.42
N ALA A 117 -8.97 0.27 6.17
CA ALA A 117 -7.97 1.26 5.79
C ALA A 117 -7.28 0.90 4.46
N ALA A 118 -6.95 -0.38 4.24
CA ALA A 118 -6.39 -0.85 2.97
C ALA A 118 -7.34 -0.66 1.77
N LEU A 119 -8.64 -0.83 1.99
CA LEU A 119 -9.67 -0.60 0.97
C LEU A 119 -9.87 0.90 0.69
N ALA A 120 -9.75 1.75 1.70
CA ALA A 120 -9.86 3.20 1.54
C ALA A 120 -8.73 3.77 0.65
N LEU A 121 -7.53 3.19 0.68
CA LEU A 121 -6.40 3.62 -0.16
C LEU A 121 -6.64 3.48 -1.68
N ILE A 122 -7.54 2.58 -2.08
CA ILE A 122 -7.83 2.30 -3.49
C ILE A 122 -9.21 2.77 -3.95
N ARG A 123 -10.03 3.26 -3.02
CA ARG A 123 -11.31 3.84 -3.37
C ARG A 123 -11.03 5.23 -3.97
N PRO A 124 -11.47 5.52 -5.20
CA PRO A 124 -11.43 6.89 -5.71
C PRO A 124 -12.28 7.77 -4.78
N GLU A 125 -11.76 8.91 -4.33
CA GLU A 125 -12.60 9.88 -3.63
C GLU A 125 -13.77 10.27 -4.55
N PRO A 126 -15.02 10.31 -4.04
CA PRO A 126 -16.13 10.78 -4.82
C PRO A 126 -16.00 12.30 -5.00
N GLY A 127 -15.36 12.73 -6.09
CA GLY A 127 -15.39 14.12 -6.54
C GLY A 127 -14.03 14.77 -6.79
N VAL A 128 -13.45 14.50 -7.97
CA VAL A 128 -12.69 15.47 -8.77
C VAL A 128 -13.09 15.31 -10.22
#